data_AF-A0A2D9NG95-F1
#
_entry.id   AF-A0A2D9NG95-F1
#
_cell.length_a   1.000
_cell.length_b   1.000
_cell.length_c   1.000
_cell.angle_alpha   90.00
_cell.angle_beta   90.00
_cell.angle_gamma   90.00
#
_symmetry.space_group_name_H-M   'P 1'
#
loop_
_entity.id
_entity.type
_entity.pdbx_description
1 polymer ?
#
loop_
_entity_poly.entity_id
_entity_poly.type
_entity_poly.pdbx_seq_one_letter_code
_entity_poly.pdbx_strand_id
1 'polypeptide(L)'
;MAAISNIDRGLFIAFLFASGWIFAIMGALNYINETYSLLFAGLFWSTTVIILIWNRVKNYEMNRLSMQSDWNEFEDDSETEYTSLPNPSEFELDIPL
;
A
#
# COMPACT_ATOMS: atom_id res chain seq x y z
N MET A 1 -9.13 -14.91 12.19
CA MET A 1 -8.05 -14.38 13.07
C MET A 1 -7.35 -13.13 12.53
N ALA A 2 -7.44 -12.79 11.22
CA ALA A 2 -6.76 -11.62 10.63
C ALA A 2 -7.41 -10.24 10.89
N ALA A 3 -8.68 -10.18 11.31
CA ALA A 3 -9.39 -8.92 11.51
C ALA A 3 -8.92 -8.16 12.77
N ILE A 4 -8.53 -8.87 13.82
CA ILE A 4 -8.14 -8.27 15.11
C ILE A 4 -6.78 -7.57 14.99
N SER A 5 -5.81 -8.16 14.29
CA SER A 5 -4.47 -7.57 14.12
C SER A 5 -4.46 -6.28 13.28
N ASN A 6 -5.41 -6.13 12.36
CA ASN A 6 -5.54 -4.91 11.55
C ASN A 6 -6.14 -3.74 12.33
N ILE A 7 -7.07 -4.01 13.25
CA ILE A 7 -7.66 -2.98 14.13
C ILE A 7 -6.59 -2.44 15.08
N ASP A 8 -5.80 -3.32 15.69
CA ASP A 8 -4.73 -2.94 16.62
C ASP A 8 -3.63 -2.10 15.94
N ARG A 9 -3.28 -2.42 14.68
CA ARG A 9 -2.33 -1.62 13.89
C ARG A 9 -2.86 -0.23 13.56
N GLY A 10 -4.13 -0.12 13.17
CA GLY A 10 -4.75 1.17 12.87
C GLY A 10 -4.77 2.09 14.09
N LEU A 11 -5.11 1.53 15.25
CA LEU A 11 -5.17 2.26 16.52
C LEU A 11 -3.77 2.72 16.97
N PHE A 12 -2.74 1.89 16.79
CA PHE A 12 -1.36 2.27 17.08
C PHE A 12 -0.84 3.42 16.19
N ILE A 13 -1.16 3.40 14.89
CA ILE A 13 -0.79 4.48 13.96
C ILE A 13 -1.49 5.79 14.33
N ALA A 14 -2.78 5.73 14.65
CA ALA A 14 -3.54 6.89 15.11
C ALA A 14 -2.97 7.45 16.42
N PHE A 15 -2.58 6.58 17.35
CA PHE A 15 -1.92 6.97 18.59
C PHE A 15 -0.60 7.70 18.35
N LEU A 16 0.29 7.16 17.49
CA LEU A 16 1.55 7.81 17.11
C LEU A 16 1.33 9.19 16.48
N PHE A 17 0.32 9.32 15.62
CA PHE A 17 0.01 10.59 14.98
C PHE A 17 -0.49 11.62 16.00
N ALA A 18 -1.39 11.19 16.90
CA ALA A 18 -1.94 12.03 17.96
C ALA A 18 -0.86 12.46 18.97
N SER A 19 0.08 11.57 19.33
CA SER A 19 1.17 11.92 20.23
C SER A 19 2.10 12.98 19.63
N GLY A 20 2.31 12.97 18.31
CA GLY A 20 3.02 14.06 17.62
C GLY A 20 2.36 15.43 17.82
N TRP A 21 1.01 15.49 17.73
CA TRP A 21 0.26 16.71 18.01
C TRP A 21 0.33 17.15 19.46
N ILE A 22 0.30 16.21 20.41
CA ILE A 22 0.47 16.53 21.83
C ILE A 22 1.81 17.21 22.06
N PHE A 23 2.91 16.67 21.52
CA PHE A 23 4.22 17.29 21.63
C PHE A 23 4.26 18.68 21.00
N ALA A 24 3.68 18.86 19.81
CA ALA A 24 3.62 20.16 19.14
C ALA A 24 2.85 21.21 19.97
N ILE A 25 1.71 20.83 20.56
CA ILE A 25 0.91 21.70 21.42
C ILE A 25 1.68 22.04 22.71
N MET A 26 2.36 21.07 23.32
CA MET A 26 3.18 21.31 24.51
C MET A 26 4.32 22.30 24.25
N GLY A 27 4.94 22.26 23.06
CA GLY A 27 5.94 23.25 22.65
C GLY A 27 5.32 24.63 22.40
N ALA A 28 4.19 24.69 21.69
CA ALA A 28 3.49 25.94 21.41
C ALA A 28 3.02 26.67 22.68
N LEU A 29 2.67 25.92 23.73
CA LEU A 29 2.30 26.46 25.04
C LEU A 29 3.49 26.69 25.97
N ASN A 30 4.73 26.51 25.49
CA ASN A 30 5.98 26.64 26.26
C ASN A 30 6.09 25.72 27.49
N TYR A 31 5.37 24.58 27.52
CA TYR A 31 5.52 23.58 28.59
C TYR A 31 6.86 22.82 28.48
N ILE A 32 7.37 22.69 27.26
CA ILE A 32 8.68 22.12 26.95
C ILE A 32 9.40 23.04 25.95
N ASN A 33 10.71 22.87 25.81
CA ASN A 33 11.48 23.62 24.83
C ASN A 33 10.93 23.37 23.41
N GLU A 34 10.65 24.46 22.69
CA GLU A 34 10.07 24.45 21.35
C GLU A 34 10.86 23.61 20.35
N THR A 35 12.19 23.70 20.38
CA THR A 35 13.06 22.93 19.48
C THR A 35 12.92 21.43 19.71
N TYR A 36 12.92 20.99 20.97
CA TYR A 36 12.74 19.56 21.29
C TYR A 36 11.31 19.09 20.98
N SER A 37 10.30 19.91 21.28
CA SER A 37 8.90 19.65 20.92
C SER A 37 8.73 19.36 19.43
N LEU A 38 9.22 20.27 18.58
CA LEU A 38 9.13 20.14 17.13
C LEU A 38 9.90 18.94 16.60
N LEU A 39 11.07 18.65 17.18
CA LEU A 39 11.84 17.45 16.85
C LEU A 39 11.05 16.17 17.14
N PHE A 40 10.46 16.06 18.34
CA PHE A 40 9.65 14.89 18.69
C PHE A 40 8.41 14.80 17.81
N ALA A 41 7.65 15.89 17.64
CA ALA A 41 6.48 15.91 16.75
C ALA A 41 6.84 15.43 15.33
N GLY A 42 7.93 15.96 14.77
CA GLY A 42 8.44 15.57 13.46
C GLY A 42 8.82 14.09 13.36
N LEU A 43 9.49 13.55 14.39
CA LEU A 43 9.82 12.12 14.45
C LEU A 43 8.57 11.24 14.49
N PHE A 44 7.60 11.57 15.37
CA PHE A 44 6.36 10.80 15.49
C PHE A 44 5.54 10.80 14.19
N TRP A 45 5.41 11.94 13.52
CA TRP A 45 4.72 12.01 12.23
C TRP A 45 5.50 11.27 11.13
N SER A 46 6.82 11.41 11.09
CA SER A 46 7.65 10.69 10.10
C SER A 46 7.53 9.18 10.28
N THR A 47 7.61 8.67 11.50
CA THR A 47 7.41 7.24 11.81
C THR A 47 6.01 6.78 11.40
N THR A 48 4.98 7.59 11.66
CA THR A 48 3.60 7.31 11.23
C THR A 48 3.52 7.13 9.72
N VAL A 49 4.10 8.05 8.95
CA VAL A 49 4.11 7.99 7.48
C VAL A 49 4.87 6.75 6.98
N ILE A 50 6.03 6.45 7.55
CA ILE A 50 6.82 5.27 7.18
C ILE A 50 6.01 3.98 7.38
N ILE A 51 5.32 3.85 8.52
CA ILE A 51 4.48 2.68 8.81
C ILE A 51 3.31 2.58 7.82
N LEU A 52 2.67 3.70 7.47
CA LEU A 52 1.59 3.72 6.48
C LEU A 52 2.06 3.28 5.09
N ILE A 53 3.21 3.78 4.64
CA ILE A 53 3.81 3.38 3.36
C ILE A 53 4.14 1.89 3.40
N TRP A 54 4.81 1.42 4.46
CA TRP A 54 5.17 0.02 4.61
C TRP A 54 3.95 -0.92 4.59
N ASN A 55 2.86 -0.53 5.27
CA ASN A 55 1.61 -1.28 5.24
C ASN A 55 1.00 -1.32 3.83
N ARG A 56 1.05 -0.21 3.09
CA ARG A 56 0.61 -0.21 1.68
C ARG A 56 1.48 -1.14 0.83
N VAL A 57 2.80 -1.04 0.94
CA VAL A 57 3.74 -1.88 0.17
C VAL A 57 3.49 -3.37 0.46
N LYS A 58 3.33 -3.75 1.73
CA LYS A 58 2.99 -5.14 2.09
C LYS A 58 1.66 -5.59 1.52
N ASN A 59 0.62 -4.75 1.57
CA ASN A 59 -0.67 -5.09 0.98
C ASN A 59 -0.56 -5.23 -0.55
N TYR A 60 0.21 -4.37 -1.23
CA TYR A 60 0.49 -4.51 -2.66
C TYR A 60 1.25 -5.81 -2.98
N GLU A 61 2.26 -6.15 -2.19
CA GLU A 61 3.03 -7.38 -2.36
C GLU A 61 2.13 -8.62 -2.19
N MET A 62 1.30 -8.67 -1.14
CA MET A 62 0.38 -9.79 -0.94
C MET A 62 -0.67 -9.89 -2.03
N ASN A 63 -1.26 -8.77 -2.45
CA ASN A 63 -2.25 -8.76 -3.53
C ASN A 63 -1.65 -9.13 -4.89
N ARG A 64 -0.37 -8.78 -5.12
CA ARG A 64 0.36 -9.20 -6.33
C ARG A 64 0.64 -10.70 -6.30
N LEU A 65 1.08 -11.23 -5.16
CA LEU A 65 1.33 -12.67 -4.98
C LEU A 65 0.06 -13.50 -5.17
N SER A 66 -1.09 -13.03 -4.65
CA SER A 66 -2.37 -13.71 -4.87
C SER A 66 -2.80 -13.67 -6.34
N MET A 67 -2.61 -12.55 -7.04
CA MET A 67 -2.90 -12.50 -8.47
C MET A 67 -1.99 -13.44 -9.27
N GLN A 68 -0.69 -13.53 -8.94
CA GLN A 68 0.23 -14.45 -9.60
C GLN A 68 -0.06 -15.93 -9.32
N SER A 69 -0.55 -16.28 -8.13
CA SER A 69 -0.99 -17.66 -7.87
C SER A 69 -2.22 -18.03 -8.69
N ASP A 70 -3.17 -17.11 -8.85
CA ASP A 70 -4.38 -17.34 -9.66
C ASP A 70 -4.04 -17.53 -11.15
N TRP A 71 -2.98 -16.88 -11.66
CA TRP A 71 -2.47 -17.12 -13.01
C TRP A 71 -1.81 -18.49 -13.16
N ASN A 72 -1.02 -18.93 -12.16
CA ASN A 72 -0.39 -20.25 -12.19
C ASN A 72 -1.40 -21.40 -12.03
N GLU A 73 -2.55 -21.17 -11.39
CA GLU A 73 -3.65 -22.15 -11.31
C GLU A 73 -4.44 -22.26 -12.62
N PHE A 74 -4.33 -21.26 -13.51
CA PHE A 74 -4.93 -21.29 -14.85
C PHE A 74 -4.06 -21.98 -15.91
N GLU A 75 -2.80 -22.32 -15.59
CA GLU A 75 -1.85 -22.99 -16.49
C GLU A 75 -1.84 -24.52 -16.35
N ASP A 76 -2.67 -25.10 -15.48
CA ASP A 76 -2.81 -26.56 -15.36
C ASP A 76 -3.96 -27.08 -16.25
N ASP A 77 -3.57 -27.82 -17.30
CA ASP A 77 -4.38 -28.70 -18.15
C ASP A 77 -5.60 -28.10 -18.87
N SER A 78 -5.36 -27.22 -19.84
CA SER A 78 -6.19 -27.28 -21.05
C SER A 78 -5.31 -27.58 -22.26
N GLU A 79 -5.34 -28.83 -22.71
CA GLU A 79 -5.13 -29.17 -24.12
C GLU A 79 -6.26 -28.52 -24.94
N THR A 80 -6.32 -27.20 -24.99
CA THR A 80 -7.15 -26.50 -25.95
C THR A 80 -6.31 -26.38 -27.21
N GLU A 81 -6.68 -27.23 -28.17
CA GLU A 81 -6.25 -27.18 -29.56
C GLU A 81 -6.16 -25.71 -30.01
N TYR A 82 -4.92 -25.23 -30.17
CA TYR A 82 -4.64 -23.87 -30.60
C TYR A 82 -5.24 -23.69 -32.00
N THR A 83 -6.45 -23.18 -32.08
CA THR A 83 -6.91 -22.57 -33.33
C THR A 83 -6.05 -21.33 -33.52
N SER A 84 -5.20 -21.35 -34.55
CA SER A 84 -4.38 -20.21 -34.92
C SER A 84 -5.28 -18.98 -35.02
N LEU A 85 -4.88 -17.90 -34.34
CA LEU A 85 -5.53 -16.60 -34.47
C LEU A 85 -5.75 -16.30 -35.97
N PRO A 86 -6.95 -15.84 -36.38
CA PRO A 86 -7.21 -15.56 -37.77
C PRO A 86 -6.16 -14.58 -38.29
N ASN A 87 -5.66 -14.82 -39.50
CA ASN A 87 -4.58 -14.04 -40.06
C ASN A 87 -5.00 -12.56 -40.09
N PRO A 88 -4.23 -11.63 -39.49
CA PRO A 88 -4.56 -10.21 -39.48
C PRO A 88 -4.67 -9.62 -40.89
N SER A 89 -4.15 -10.28 -41.93
CA SER A 89 -4.35 -9.88 -43.33
C SER A 89 -5.76 -10.15 -43.87
N GLU A 90 -6.60 -10.91 -43.15
CA GLU A 90 -8.01 -11.14 -43.49
C GLU A 90 -8.93 -10.04 -42.94
N PHE A 91 -8.43 -9.28 -41.96
CA PHE A 91 -9.07 -8.05 -41.53
C PHE A 91 -8.49 -6.92 -42.38
N GLU A 92 -9.26 -6.45 -43.37
CA GLU A 92 -9.07 -5.13 -43.98
C GLU A 92 -9.30 -4.05 -42.89
N LEU A 93 -8.38 -3.96 -41.94
CA LEU A 93 -8.25 -2.85 -41.01
C LEU A 93 -7.62 -1.72 -41.82
N ASP A 94 -8.49 -0.93 -42.45
CA ASP A 94 -8.16 0.32 -43.10
C ASP A 94 -7.74 1.34 -42.01
N ILE A 95 -6.51 1.22 -41.53
CA ILE A 95 -5.93 2.11 -40.53
C ILE A 95 -5.29 3.28 -41.29
N PRO A 96 -5.80 4.52 -41.19
CA PRO A 96 -5.15 5.67 -41.80
C PRO A 96 -3.80 5.94 -41.09
N LEU A 97 -2.75 6.05 -41.89
CA LEU A 97 -1.37 6.42 -41.52
C LEU A 97 -1.27 7.75 -40.76
#